data_AF-A0A975GSD8-F1
#
_entry.id   AF-A0A975GSD8-F1
#
_cell.length_a   1.000
_cell.length_b   1.000
_cell.length_c   1.000
_cell.angle_alpha   90.00
_cell.angle_beta   90.00
_cell.angle_gamma   90.00
#
_symmetry.space_group_name_H-M   'P 1'
#
loop_
_entity.id
_entity.type
_entity.pdbx_description
1 polymer ?
#
loop_
_entity_poly.entity_id
_entity_poly.type
_entity_poly.pdbx_seq_one_letter_code
_entity_poly.pdbx_strand_id
1 'polypeptide(L)'
;MERNGYFSTDHKGVYQSRNNLLKEIPILVLNELSDETHNAFVKCFASRKTSKVSAFKTLERHGISLFGSRFMWFVKGLMQFWLGMEGDDMKEELTPEKVMEIGKMFGKIALSGLSEDEILSVCDREKLVRKLTIEERLAGLKPKERLAGLKPKERLAGLKPKERLAGLKPKERLAGLKPKERLAGLSVKEIEDYLKALKKSDKSDN
;
A
#
# COMPACT_ATOMS: atom_id res chain seq x y z
N MET A 1 -31.68 38.79 -2.49
CA MET A 1 -32.63 38.01 -1.68
C MET A 1 -33.89 38.80 -1.31
N GLU A 2 -33.79 40.11 -1.07
CA GLU A 2 -34.93 40.96 -0.68
C GLU A 2 -36.09 40.98 -1.68
N ARG A 3 -35.79 40.95 -2.99
CA ARG A 3 -36.82 40.83 -4.04
C ARG A 3 -37.62 39.52 -4.01
N ASN A 4 -37.13 38.49 -3.33
CA ASN A 4 -37.78 37.18 -3.22
C ASN A 4 -38.51 36.98 -1.87
N GLY A 5 -38.73 38.06 -1.11
CA GLY A 5 -39.43 38.00 0.17
C GLY A 5 -38.60 37.49 1.34
N TYR A 6 -37.26 37.58 1.26
CA TYR A 6 -36.35 37.23 2.36
C TYR A 6 -35.61 38.47 2.89
N PHE A 7 -35.34 38.55 4.20
CA PHE A 7 -34.60 39.64 4.83
C PHE A 7 -33.35 39.13 5.56
N SER A 8 -32.32 39.96 5.67
CA SER A 8 -31.10 39.61 6.40
C SER A 8 -31.37 39.50 7.90
N THR A 9 -30.77 38.51 8.55
CA THR A 9 -30.75 38.40 10.00
C THR A 9 -29.49 39.07 10.57
N ASP A 10 -29.30 39.01 11.89
CA ASP A 10 -28.07 39.44 12.57
C ASP A 10 -26.85 38.59 12.17
N HIS A 11 -27.10 37.38 11.67
CA HIS A 11 -26.06 36.49 11.16
C HIS A 11 -25.83 36.75 9.67
N LYS A 12 -24.62 37.20 9.34
CA LYS A 12 -24.22 37.51 7.97
C LYS A 12 -24.43 36.31 7.04
N GLY A 13 -25.12 36.52 5.92
CA GLY A 13 -25.41 35.48 4.93
C GLY A 13 -26.55 34.53 5.30
N VAL A 14 -27.23 34.76 6.43
CA VAL A 14 -28.43 34.03 6.85
C VAL A 14 -29.65 34.92 6.64
N TYR A 15 -30.61 34.41 5.86
CA TYR A 15 -31.80 35.16 5.47
C TYR A 15 -33.08 34.45 5.91
N GLN A 16 -34.05 35.20 6.43
CA GLN A 16 -35.34 34.67 6.88
C GLN A 16 -36.48 35.06 5.94
N SER A 17 -37.47 34.18 5.78
CA SER A 17 -38.63 34.47 4.94
C SER A 17 -39.58 35.46 5.63
N ARG A 18 -40.15 36.37 4.83
CA ARG A 18 -41.29 37.21 5.21
C ARG A 18 -42.63 36.48 5.08
N ASN A 19 -42.66 35.32 4.42
CA ASN A 19 -43.86 34.51 4.28
C ASN A 19 -44.06 33.65 5.54
N ASN A 20 -45.22 33.76 6.18
CA ASN A 20 -45.55 33.01 7.40
C ASN A 20 -45.40 31.48 7.26
N LEU A 21 -45.66 30.92 6.07
CA LEU A 21 -45.49 29.47 5.83
C LEU A 21 -44.03 29.02 5.75
N LEU A 22 -43.13 29.93 5.37
CA LEU A 22 -41.69 29.67 5.22
C LEU A 22 -40.87 30.34 6.32
N LYS A 23 -41.53 30.88 7.35
CA LYS A 23 -40.90 31.65 8.41
C LYS A 23 -39.91 30.84 9.23
N GLU A 24 -40.01 29.50 9.22
CA GLU A 24 -39.09 28.60 9.92
C GLU A 24 -37.93 28.09 9.04
N ILE A 25 -37.91 28.44 7.74
CA ILE A 25 -36.91 27.93 6.79
C ILE A 25 -35.94 29.06 6.43
N PRO A 26 -34.76 29.13 7.09
CA PRO A 26 -33.73 30.09 6.72
C PRO A 26 -33.02 29.68 5.43
N ILE A 27 -32.63 30.67 4.63
CA ILE A 27 -31.76 30.50 3.46
C ILE A 27 -30.34 30.92 3.82
N LEU A 28 -29.38 30.04 3.52
CA LEU A 28 -27.96 30.32 3.66
C LEU A 28 -27.35 30.71 2.32
N VAL A 29 -26.76 31.90 2.25
CA VAL A 29 -25.97 32.35 1.11
C VAL A 29 -24.49 32.12 1.44
N LEU A 30 -23.98 30.96 1.02
CA LEU A 30 -22.65 30.47 1.41
C LEU A 30 -21.50 31.45 1.10
N ASN A 31 -21.59 32.21 0.01
CA ASN A 31 -20.59 33.21 -0.36
C ASN A 31 -20.56 34.44 0.57
N GLU A 32 -21.63 34.67 1.34
CA GLU A 32 -21.80 35.83 2.22
C GLU A 32 -21.62 35.49 3.69
N LEU A 33 -21.67 34.21 4.07
CA LEU A 33 -21.42 33.73 5.44
C LEU A 33 -20.09 34.25 5.99
N SER A 34 -20.02 34.56 7.28
CA SER A 34 -18.78 34.94 7.97
C SER A 34 -17.73 33.83 7.89
N ASP A 35 -16.44 34.20 7.93
CA ASP A 35 -15.31 33.26 7.94
C ASP A 35 -15.07 32.66 9.34
N GLU A 36 -16.12 32.09 9.92
CA GLU A 36 -16.08 31.44 11.24
C GLU A 36 -15.94 29.92 11.11
N THR A 37 -15.38 29.28 12.14
CA THR A 37 -15.07 27.84 12.13
C THR A 37 -16.29 26.97 11.92
N HIS A 38 -17.43 27.32 12.51
CA HIS A 38 -18.69 26.58 12.35
C HIS A 38 -19.28 26.69 10.93
N ASN A 39 -18.98 27.79 10.20
CA ASN A 39 -19.41 28.01 8.83
C ASN A 39 -18.47 27.38 7.80
N ALA A 40 -17.24 27.04 8.19
CA ALA A 40 -16.20 26.60 7.27
C ALA A 40 -16.60 25.36 6.46
N PHE A 41 -17.26 24.37 7.07
CA PHE A 41 -17.70 23.17 6.34
C PHE A 41 -18.68 23.47 5.21
N VAL A 42 -19.74 24.25 5.49
CA VAL A 42 -20.73 24.60 4.47
C VAL A 42 -20.15 25.54 3.41
N LYS A 43 -19.22 26.43 3.78
CA LYS A 43 -18.56 27.34 2.83
C LYS A 43 -17.61 26.65 1.84
N CYS A 44 -17.20 25.40 2.08
CA CYS A 44 -16.47 24.61 1.08
C CYS A 44 -17.26 24.41 -0.22
N PHE A 45 -18.59 24.52 -0.15
CA PHE A 45 -19.51 24.37 -1.29
C PHE A 45 -19.98 25.72 -1.86
N ALA A 46 -19.48 26.84 -1.33
CA ALA A 46 -19.81 28.17 -1.83
C ALA A 46 -19.40 28.29 -3.30
N SER A 47 -20.17 28.96 -4.17
CA SER A 47 -19.84 28.97 -5.60
C SER A 47 -18.50 29.65 -5.92
N ARG A 48 -18.12 30.71 -5.19
CA ARG A 48 -16.88 31.46 -5.44
C ARG A 48 -15.64 30.72 -4.95
N LYS A 49 -14.64 30.59 -5.83
CA LYS A 49 -13.35 29.93 -5.50
C LYS A 49 -12.67 30.52 -4.26
N THR A 50 -12.68 31.85 -4.10
CA THR A 50 -12.08 32.53 -2.93
C THR A 50 -12.74 32.11 -1.61
N SER A 51 -14.08 32.01 -1.59
CA SER A 51 -14.84 31.55 -0.43
C SER A 51 -14.54 30.09 -0.10
N LYS A 52 -14.44 29.20 -1.11
CA LYS A 52 -14.03 27.79 -0.91
C LYS A 52 -12.63 27.69 -0.30
N VAL A 53 -11.66 28.42 -0.86
CA VAL A 53 -10.25 28.40 -0.40
C VAL A 53 -10.14 28.87 1.05
N SER A 54 -10.82 29.97 1.41
CA SER A 54 -10.86 30.45 2.81
C SER A 54 -11.41 29.38 3.75
N ALA A 55 -12.53 28.78 3.36
CA ALA A 55 -13.20 27.74 4.13
C ALA A 55 -12.32 26.50 4.36
N PHE A 56 -11.68 25.98 3.31
CA PHE A 56 -10.76 24.86 3.42
C PHE A 56 -9.55 25.18 4.31
N LYS A 57 -8.95 26.38 4.19
CA LYS A 57 -7.87 26.81 5.08
C LYS A 57 -8.30 26.85 6.56
N THR A 58 -9.52 27.30 6.83
CA THR A 58 -10.08 27.32 8.19
C THR A 58 -10.28 25.91 8.73
N LEU A 59 -10.76 24.98 7.91
CA LEU A 59 -10.89 23.56 8.28
C LEU A 59 -9.52 22.88 8.45
N GLU A 60 -8.51 23.21 7.66
CA GLU A 60 -7.16 22.64 7.85
C GLU A 60 -6.55 23.05 9.19
N ARG A 61 -6.76 24.31 9.61
CA ARG A 61 -6.24 24.82 10.88
C ARG A 61 -6.97 24.29 12.10
N HIS A 62 -8.30 24.17 12.03
CA HIS A 62 -9.14 23.90 13.21
C HIS A 62 -9.98 22.62 13.10
N GLY A 63 -10.11 22.02 11.92
CA GLY A 63 -10.98 20.88 11.68
C GLY A 63 -10.46 19.56 12.25
N ILE A 64 -9.14 19.42 12.44
CA ILE A 64 -8.55 18.22 13.07
C ILE A 64 -9.08 18.05 14.50
N SER A 65 -9.17 19.13 15.28
CA SER A 65 -9.66 19.08 16.65
C SER A 65 -11.18 18.85 16.73
N LEU A 66 -11.93 19.31 15.71
CA LEU A 66 -13.40 19.21 15.67
C LEU A 66 -13.90 17.85 15.16
N PHE A 67 -13.20 17.24 14.20
CA PHE A 67 -13.71 16.08 13.45
C PHE A 67 -12.74 14.90 13.36
N GLY A 68 -11.52 15.04 13.89
CA GLY A 68 -10.50 14.01 13.89
C GLY A 68 -9.78 13.80 12.55
N SER A 69 -8.76 12.94 12.56
CA SER A 69 -7.88 12.68 11.42
C SER A 69 -8.62 12.11 10.20
N ARG A 70 -9.56 11.20 10.43
CA ARG A 70 -10.31 10.49 9.37
C ARG A 70 -11.16 11.44 8.53
N PHE A 71 -11.83 12.39 9.16
CA PHE A 71 -12.63 13.40 8.45
C PHE A 71 -11.75 14.38 7.67
N MET A 72 -10.58 14.73 8.22
CA MET A 72 -9.68 15.69 7.58
C MET A 72 -9.11 15.19 6.26
N TRP A 73 -9.00 13.87 6.06
CA TRP A 73 -8.62 13.34 4.74
C TRP A 73 -9.71 13.54 3.70
N PHE A 74 -10.97 13.38 4.09
CA PHE A 74 -12.09 13.69 3.21
C PHE A 74 -12.07 15.17 2.83
N VAL A 75 -11.85 16.07 3.79
CA VAL A 75 -11.73 17.52 3.54
C VAL A 75 -10.57 17.83 2.58
N LYS A 76 -9.40 17.22 2.78
CA LYS A 76 -8.23 17.39 1.90
C LYS A 76 -8.51 16.88 0.48
N GLY A 77 -9.12 15.71 0.35
CA GLY A 77 -9.52 15.17 -0.96
C GLY A 77 -10.54 16.06 -1.67
N LEU A 78 -11.53 16.56 -0.92
CA LEU A 78 -12.52 17.50 -1.45
C LEU A 78 -11.85 18.82 -1.89
N MET A 79 -10.94 19.37 -1.10
CA MET A 79 -10.19 20.57 -1.47
C MET A 79 -9.41 20.37 -2.77
N GLN A 80 -8.68 19.26 -2.90
CA GLN A 80 -7.91 18.95 -4.10
C GLN A 80 -8.80 18.79 -5.34
N PHE A 81 -9.96 18.16 -5.20
CA PHE A 81 -10.93 18.05 -6.29
C PHE A 81 -11.45 19.43 -6.71
N TRP A 82 -11.99 20.21 -5.78
CA TRP A 82 -12.63 21.50 -6.08
C TRP A 82 -11.64 22.60 -6.53
N LEU A 83 -10.37 22.52 -6.14
CA LEU A 83 -9.33 23.47 -6.58
C LEU A 83 -8.56 23.01 -7.82
N GLY A 84 -8.59 21.70 -8.12
CA GLY A 84 -7.94 21.09 -9.28
C GLY A 84 -8.79 21.07 -10.55
N MET A 85 -10.11 21.31 -10.47
CA MET A 85 -10.93 21.51 -11.67
C MET A 85 -10.66 22.90 -12.26
N GLU A 86 -10.14 22.94 -13.48
CA GLU A 86 -9.98 24.17 -14.26
C GLU A 86 -11.32 24.58 -14.86
N GLY A 87 -12.12 25.32 -14.12
CA GLY A 87 -13.38 25.89 -14.62
C GLY A 87 -14.33 26.26 -13.51
N ASP A 88 -14.98 27.42 -13.62
CA ASP A 88 -16.08 27.84 -12.75
C ASP A 88 -17.43 27.21 -13.15
N ASP A 89 -17.44 26.41 -14.22
CA ASP A 89 -18.64 25.78 -14.77
C ASP A 89 -18.95 24.44 -14.09
N MET A 90 -19.92 24.46 -13.18
CA MET A 90 -20.55 23.27 -12.57
C MET A 90 -21.42 22.46 -13.57
N LYS A 91 -21.16 22.59 -14.88
CA LYS A 91 -21.87 21.91 -15.97
C LYS A 91 -21.12 20.67 -16.50
N GLU A 92 -20.05 20.24 -15.85
CA GLU A 92 -19.42 18.97 -16.19
C GLU A 92 -20.36 17.82 -15.83
N GLU A 93 -20.83 17.09 -16.84
CA GLU A 93 -21.59 15.86 -16.65
C GLU A 93 -20.70 14.81 -15.96
N LEU A 94 -21.23 14.23 -14.89
CA LEU A 94 -20.50 13.23 -14.10
C LEU A 94 -20.54 11.88 -14.83
N THR A 95 -19.62 11.67 -15.78
CA THR A 95 -19.54 10.40 -16.51
C THR A 95 -19.02 9.27 -15.62
N PRO A 96 -19.34 8.00 -15.89
CA PRO A 96 -18.79 6.86 -15.16
C PRO A 96 -17.26 6.84 -15.11
N GLU A 97 -16.59 7.23 -16.20
CA GLU A 97 -15.14 7.31 -16.29
C GLU A 97 -14.59 8.37 -15.34
N LYS A 98 -15.22 9.55 -15.32
CA LYS A 98 -14.83 10.64 -14.42
C LYS A 98 -15.04 10.25 -12.95
N VAL A 99 -16.15 9.59 -12.63
CA VAL A 99 -16.40 9.05 -11.28
C VAL A 99 -15.32 8.05 -10.87
N MET A 100 -14.91 7.16 -11.78
CA MET A 100 -13.81 6.22 -11.50
C MET A 100 -12.47 6.92 -11.29
N GLU A 101 -12.14 7.95 -12.08
CA GLU A 101 -10.92 8.73 -11.88
C GLU A 101 -10.91 9.47 -10.53
N ILE A 102 -12.03 10.10 -10.19
CA ILE A 102 -12.24 10.74 -8.88
C ILE A 102 -12.06 9.69 -7.78
N GLY A 103 -12.71 8.53 -7.89
CA GLY A 103 -12.58 7.42 -6.93
C GLY A 103 -11.14 6.95 -6.76
N LYS A 104 -10.36 6.84 -7.86
CA LYS A 104 -8.92 6.50 -7.79
C LYS A 104 -8.11 7.58 -7.08
N MET A 105 -8.41 8.86 -7.32
CA MET A 105 -7.75 9.98 -6.66
C MET A 105 -8.01 9.97 -5.16
N PHE A 106 -9.29 9.86 -4.75
CA PHE A 106 -9.67 9.75 -3.34
C PHE A 106 -9.07 8.50 -2.69
N GLY A 107 -9.05 7.37 -3.40
CA GLY A 107 -8.41 6.14 -2.92
C GLY A 107 -6.92 6.32 -2.62
N LYS A 108 -6.17 6.97 -3.52
CA LYS A 108 -4.74 7.29 -3.28
C LYS A 108 -4.55 8.20 -2.07
N ILE A 109 -5.35 9.25 -1.95
CA ILE A 109 -5.29 10.21 -0.84
C ILE A 109 -5.62 9.50 0.48
N ALA A 110 -6.67 8.68 0.50
CA ALA A 110 -7.06 7.91 1.68
C ALA A 110 -5.97 6.94 2.11
N LEU A 111 -5.34 6.24 1.16
CA LEU A 111 -4.24 5.32 1.46
C LEU A 111 -2.98 6.04 1.94
N SER A 112 -2.69 7.25 1.45
CA SER A 112 -1.51 8.02 1.84
C SER A 112 -1.52 8.50 3.30
N GLY A 113 -2.69 8.56 3.93
CA GLY A 113 -2.83 8.96 5.32
C GLY A 113 -2.76 7.80 6.32
N LEU A 114 -2.95 6.56 5.85
CA LEU A 114 -2.99 5.38 6.70
C LEU A 114 -1.58 4.84 6.96
N SER A 115 -1.38 4.25 8.13
CA SER A 115 -0.23 3.40 8.40
C SER A 115 -0.32 2.07 7.62
N GLU A 116 0.81 1.38 7.47
CA GLU A 116 0.86 0.07 6.79
C GLU A 116 -0.09 -0.95 7.44
N ASP A 117 -0.15 -0.99 8.76
CA ASP A 117 -1.03 -1.88 9.52
C ASP A 117 -2.51 -1.59 9.26
N GLU A 118 -2.87 -0.30 9.20
CA GLU A 118 -4.23 0.11 8.89
C GLU A 118 -4.62 -0.25 7.45
N ILE A 119 -3.73 -0.05 6.48
CA ILE A 119 -3.97 -0.46 5.08
C ILE A 119 -4.21 -1.97 5.00
N LEU A 120 -3.36 -2.76 5.67
CA LEU A 120 -3.47 -4.22 5.72
C LEU A 120 -4.71 -4.71 6.47
N SER A 121 -5.26 -3.91 7.39
CA SER A 121 -6.51 -4.25 8.10
C SER A 121 -7.76 -4.11 7.24
N VAL A 122 -7.75 -3.16 6.29
CA VAL A 122 -8.90 -2.88 5.41
C VAL A 122 -8.84 -3.73 4.13
N CYS A 123 -7.66 -4.23 3.78
CA CYS A 123 -7.44 -5.09 2.62
C CYS A 123 -7.52 -6.58 2.95
N ASP A 124 -8.04 -7.36 2.02
CA ASP A 124 -8.00 -8.83 2.10
C ASP A 124 -6.55 -9.30 1.81
N ARG A 125 -5.84 -9.64 2.90
CA ARG A 125 -4.43 -10.08 2.84
C ARG A 125 -4.21 -11.28 1.94
N GLU A 126 -5.16 -12.23 1.91
CA GLU A 126 -5.02 -13.40 1.06
C GLU A 126 -5.11 -13.04 -0.42
N LYS A 127 -6.05 -12.14 -0.78
CA LYS A 127 -6.15 -11.64 -2.15
C LYS A 127 -4.92 -10.85 -2.58
N LEU A 128 -4.31 -10.07 -1.69
CA LEU A 128 -3.06 -9.36 -1.99
C LEU A 128 -1.92 -10.33 -2.25
N VAL A 129 -1.72 -11.31 -1.37
CA VAL A 129 -0.65 -12.32 -1.51
C VAL A 129 -0.81 -13.16 -2.78
N ARG A 130 -2.04 -13.46 -3.19
CA ARG A 130 -2.33 -14.18 -4.45
C ARG A 130 -1.98 -13.38 -5.71
N LYS A 131 -1.92 -12.05 -5.63
CA LYS A 131 -1.54 -11.20 -6.76
C LYS A 131 -0.03 -11.05 -6.92
N LEU A 132 0.73 -11.37 -5.87
CA LEU A 132 2.19 -11.28 -5.88
C LEU A 132 2.81 -12.51 -6.55
N THR A 133 3.87 -12.29 -7.32
CA THR A 133 4.70 -13.37 -7.87
C THR A 133 5.49 -14.08 -6.77
N ILE A 134 6.06 -15.25 -7.07
CA ILE A 134 6.90 -15.97 -6.11
C ILE A 134 8.15 -15.14 -5.78
N GLU A 135 8.69 -14.43 -6.76
CA GLU A 135 9.84 -13.55 -6.61
C GLU A 135 9.54 -12.40 -5.65
N GLU A 136 8.39 -11.74 -5.82
CA GLU A 136 7.95 -10.62 -4.95
C GLU A 136 7.69 -11.10 -3.52
N ARG A 137 7.05 -12.26 -3.36
CA ARG A 137 6.76 -12.83 -2.03
C ARG A 137 8.03 -13.23 -1.26
N LEU A 138 9.08 -13.59 -1.98
CA LEU A 138 10.35 -14.01 -1.40
C LEU A 138 11.40 -12.89 -1.41
N ALA A 139 11.07 -11.70 -1.94
CA ALA A 139 11.94 -10.55 -1.94
C ALA A 139 12.28 -10.13 -0.50
N GLY A 140 13.53 -9.76 -0.26
CA GLY A 140 14.03 -9.40 1.07
C GLY A 140 14.36 -10.57 2.00
N LEU A 141 13.92 -11.80 1.69
CA LEU A 141 14.28 -12.99 2.47
C LEU A 141 15.66 -13.53 2.08
N LYS A 142 16.52 -13.80 3.07
CA LYS A 142 17.79 -14.50 2.86
C LYS A 142 17.52 -15.95 2.43
N PRO A 143 18.43 -16.60 1.69
CA PRO A 143 18.26 -18.00 1.27
C PRO A 143 17.94 -18.98 2.41
N LYS A 144 18.47 -18.74 3.62
CA LYS A 144 18.15 -19.54 4.81
C LYS A 144 16.69 -19.38 5.25
N GLU A 145 16.16 -18.16 5.22
CA GLU A 145 14.79 -17.82 5.64
C GLU A 145 13.76 -18.35 4.64
N ARG A 146 14.08 -18.31 3.34
CA ARG A 146 13.23 -18.89 2.28
C ARG A 146 13.02 -20.40 2.42
N LEU A 147 13.97 -21.08 3.06
CA LEU A 147 13.93 -22.52 3.31
C LEU A 147 13.49 -22.86 4.74
N ALA A 148 13.15 -21.87 5.56
CA ALA A 148 12.68 -22.08 6.92
C ALA A 148 11.34 -22.83 6.88
N GLY A 149 11.15 -23.79 7.80
CA GLY A 149 9.97 -24.66 7.84
C GLY A 149 9.98 -25.85 6.86
N LEU A 150 10.90 -25.88 5.87
CA LEU A 150 11.06 -27.04 4.99
C LEU A 150 11.96 -28.11 5.62
N LYS A 151 11.54 -29.38 5.53
CA LYS A 151 12.36 -30.52 5.94
C LYS A 151 13.55 -30.69 4.97
N PRO A 152 14.70 -31.25 5.41
CA PRO A 152 15.87 -31.43 4.55
C PRO A 152 15.60 -32.15 3.22
N LYS A 153 14.66 -33.12 3.21
CA LYS A 153 14.25 -33.81 1.98
C LYS A 153 13.54 -32.87 0.98
N GLU A 154 12.67 -32.00 1.48
CA GLU A 154 11.89 -31.04 0.67
C GLU A 154 12.79 -29.95 0.09
N ARG A 155 13.79 -29.51 0.86
CA ARG A 155 14.79 -28.53 0.40
C ARG A 155 15.65 -29.01 -0.77
N LEU A 156 15.81 -30.33 -0.90
CA LEU A 156 16.58 -30.97 -1.97
C LEU A 156 15.68 -31.53 -3.08
N ALA A 157 14.36 -31.40 -2.95
CA ALA A 157 13.42 -31.83 -3.97
C ALA A 157 13.63 -31.00 -5.25
N GLY A 158 13.63 -31.67 -6.40
CA GLY A 158 13.89 -31.04 -7.70
C GLY A 158 15.36 -30.90 -8.08
N LEU A 159 16.32 -31.08 -7.16
CA LEU A 159 17.75 -31.10 -7.48
C LEU A 159 18.21 -32.48 -7.95
N LYS A 160 18.97 -32.54 -9.03
CA LYS A 160 19.62 -33.78 -9.50
C LYS A 160 20.72 -34.19 -8.50
N PRO A 161 21.04 -35.51 -8.36
CA PRO A 161 22.05 -35.98 -7.41
C PRO A 161 23.42 -35.28 -7.53
N LYS A 162 23.84 -34.90 -8.74
CA LYS A 162 25.08 -34.13 -8.97
C LYS A 162 25.02 -32.72 -8.36
N GLU A 163 23.89 -32.04 -8.48
CA GLU A 163 23.67 -30.67 -7.99
C GLU A 163 23.59 -30.64 -6.46
N ARG A 164 23.02 -31.69 -5.84
CA ARG A 164 22.96 -31.83 -4.38
C ARG A 164 24.34 -31.95 -3.72
N LEU A 165 25.33 -32.42 -4.47
CA LEU A 165 26.71 -32.57 -4.01
C LEU A 165 27.61 -31.41 -4.46
N ALA A 166 27.07 -30.46 -5.24
CA ALA A 166 27.82 -29.30 -5.69
C ALA A 166 28.21 -28.42 -4.49
N GLY A 167 29.47 -27.97 -4.45
CA GLY A 167 30.00 -27.18 -3.34
C GLY A 167 30.57 -27.98 -2.17
N LEU A 168 30.35 -29.31 -2.11
CA LEU A 168 31.02 -30.18 -1.13
C LEU A 168 32.41 -30.61 -1.62
N LYS A 169 33.41 -30.57 -0.73
CA LYS A 169 34.73 -31.11 -1.03
C LYS A 169 34.65 -32.64 -1.20
N PRO A 170 35.52 -33.28 -2.02
CA PRO A 170 35.49 -34.74 -2.22
C PRO A 170 35.49 -35.56 -0.93
N LYS A 171 36.22 -35.13 0.11
CA LYS A 171 36.23 -35.77 1.43
C LYS A 171 34.86 -35.72 2.13
N GLU A 172 34.14 -34.60 2.03
CA GLU A 172 32.83 -34.38 2.65
C GLU A 172 31.73 -35.17 1.93
N ARG A 173 31.85 -35.36 0.61
CA ARG A 173 30.91 -36.16 -0.19
C ARG A 173 30.93 -37.65 0.18
N LEU A 174 32.04 -38.13 0.71
CA LEU A 174 32.22 -39.51 1.16
C LEU A 174 32.06 -39.66 2.69
N ALA A 175 31.84 -38.56 3.41
CA ALA A 175 31.66 -38.59 4.86
C ALA A 175 30.40 -39.37 5.22
N GLY A 176 30.51 -40.27 6.20
CA GLY A 176 29.42 -41.16 6.63
C GLY A 176 29.30 -42.46 5.83
N LEU A 177 30.03 -42.64 4.71
CA LEU A 177 30.13 -43.92 4.02
C LEU A 177 31.18 -44.83 4.68
N LYS A 178 30.85 -46.11 4.85
CA LYS A 178 31.80 -47.13 5.31
C LYS A 178 32.89 -47.36 4.24
N PRO A 179 34.12 -47.79 4.60
CA PRO A 179 35.20 -48.01 3.63
C PRO A 179 34.80 -48.90 2.42
N LYS A 180 34.02 -49.95 2.66
CA LYS A 180 33.50 -50.84 1.60
C LYS A 180 32.56 -50.13 0.63
N GLU A 181 31.73 -49.21 1.11
CA GLU A 181 30.78 -48.44 0.29
C GLU A 181 31.50 -47.38 -0.55
N ARG A 182 32.62 -46.83 -0.05
CA ARG A 182 33.44 -45.86 -0.78
C ARG A 182 34.19 -46.47 -1.97
N LEU A 183 34.47 -47.77 -1.90
CA LEU A 183 35.12 -48.54 -2.97
C LEU A 183 34.10 -49.22 -3.90
N ALA A 184 32.80 -49.14 -3.59
CA ALA A 184 31.76 -49.75 -4.40
C ALA A 184 31.74 -49.11 -5.81
N GLY A 185 31.80 -49.95 -6.84
CA GLY A 185 31.85 -49.53 -8.24
C GLY A 185 33.25 -49.43 -8.84
N LEU A 186 34.32 -49.64 -8.05
CA LEU A 186 35.68 -49.85 -8.54
C LEU A 186 35.97 -51.34 -8.68
N SER A 187 36.70 -51.73 -9.72
CA SER A 187 37.19 -53.10 -9.87
C SER A 187 38.36 -53.38 -8.93
N VAL A 188 38.54 -54.65 -8.54
CA VAL A 188 39.66 -55.09 -7.68
C VAL A 188 41.00 -54.68 -8.30
N LYS A 189 41.14 -54.80 -9.61
CA LYS A 189 42.34 -54.43 -10.35
C LYS A 189 42.66 -52.93 -10.24
N GLU A 190 41.65 -52.06 -10.40
CA GLU A 190 41.85 -50.60 -10.25
C GLU A 190 42.29 -50.22 -8.83
N ILE A 191 41.77 -50.89 -7.80
CA ILE A 191 42.17 -50.67 -6.41
C ILE A 191 43.61 -51.13 -6.19
N GLU A 192 43.98 -52.32 -6.68
CA GLU A 192 45.34 -52.85 -6.58
C GLU A 192 46.37 -51.98 -7.31
N ASP A 193 46.04 -51.52 -8.53
CA ASP A 193 46.89 -50.63 -9.31
C ASP A 193 47.12 -49.30 -8.59
N TYR A 194 46.09 -48.72 -7.96
CA TYR A 194 46.21 -47.51 -7.14
C TYR A 194 47.10 -47.72 -5.90
N LEU A 195 46.94 -48.82 -5.18
CA LEU A 195 47.77 -49.16 -4.02
C LEU A 195 49.24 -49.39 -4.41
N LYS A 196 49.49 -49.96 -5.59
CA LYS A 196 50.84 -50.16 -6.13
C LYS A 196 51.50 -48.83 -6.51
N ALA A 197 50.73 -47.88 -7.03
CA ALA A 197 51.20 -46.52 -7.33
C ALA A 197 51.59 -45.75 -6.05
N LEU A 198 50.77 -45.80 -5.00
CA LEU A 198 51.06 -45.18 -3.69
C LEU A 198 52.35 -45.74 -3.05
N LYS A 199 52.52 -47.07 -3.07
CA LYS A 199 53.75 -47.71 -2.54
C LYS A 199 55.02 -47.36 -3.32
N LYS A 200 54.88 -46.89 -4.57
CA LYS A 200 56.01 -46.38 -5.37
C LYS A 200 56.35 -44.93 -5.04
N SER A 201 55.34 -44.07 -4.81
CA SER A 201 55.57 -42.68 -4.39
C SER A 201 56.17 -42.57 -2.99
N ASP A 202 55.73 -43.42 -2.05
CA ASP A 202 56.29 -43.42 -0.69
C ASP A 202 57.75 -43.91 -0.63
N LYS A 203 58.24 -44.57 -1.69
CA LYS A 203 59.64 -45.01 -1.85
C LYS A 203 60.52 -44.01 -2.59
N SER A 204 59.95 -42.98 -3.23
CA SER A 204 60.71 -41.94 -3.93
C SER A 204 60.92 -40.67 -3.10
N ASP A 205 60.14 -40.49 -2.03
CA ASP A 205 60.20 -39.33 -1.14
C ASP A 205 60.95 -39.61 0.18
N ASN A 206 61.69 -40.73 0.26
CA ASN A 206 62.49 -41.17 1.40
C ASN A 206 63.89 -41.59 0.94
#